data_AF-A0A3D8VIN1-F1
#
_entry.id   AF-A0A3D8VIN1-F1
#
_cell.length_a   1.000
_cell.length_b   1.000
_cell.length_c   1.000
_cell.angle_alpha   90.00
_cell.angle_beta   90.00
_cell.angle_gamma   90.00
#
_symmetry.space_group_name_H-M   'P 1'
#
loop_
_entity.id
_entity.type
_entity.pdbx_description
1 polymer ?
#
loop_
_entity_poly.entity_id
_entity_poly.type
_entity_poly.pdbx_seq_one_letter_code
_entity_poly.pdbx_strand_id
1 'polypeptide(L)'
;MSIVDEIGRRLGVLASRAAQDRYMVNATSDQYLLPVEAINDAQDVIRALSGSGPISALEGMESKAREAVQKFALAWRSEENQIDAMLELPWDELVLRNQHWHALRGAAQLCLVEIGFDLAQWERDESYVA
;
A
#
# COMPACT_ATOMS: atom_id res chain seq x y z
N MET A 1 -9.99 -14.60 -7.10
CA MET A 1 -9.20 -13.36 -6.98
C MET A 1 -7.75 -13.73 -7.26
N SER A 2 -7.08 -13.04 -8.18
CA SER A 2 -5.68 -13.34 -8.50
C SER A 2 -4.74 -12.80 -7.41
N ILE A 3 -3.51 -13.29 -7.34
CA ILE A 3 -2.48 -12.79 -6.42
C ILE A 3 -2.14 -11.31 -6.71
N VAL A 4 -2.20 -10.90 -7.99
CA VAL A 4 -2.01 -9.51 -8.41
C VAL A 4 -3.14 -8.64 -7.88
N ASP A 5 -4.39 -9.12 -7.93
CA ASP A 5 -5.54 -8.38 -7.38
C ASP A 5 -5.45 -8.24 -5.86
N GLU A 6 -5.01 -9.29 -5.15
CA GLU A 6 -4.84 -9.23 -3.69
C GLU A 6 -3.73 -8.25 -3.28
N ILE A 7 -2.55 -8.34 -3.90
CA ILE A 7 -1.47 -7.37 -3.65
C ILE A 7 -1.93 -5.95 -4.02
N GLY A 8 -2.63 -5.84 -5.15
CA GLY A 8 -3.28 -4.63 -5.62
C GLY A 8 -4.15 -3.96 -4.57
N ARG A 9 -5.07 -4.72 -3.97
CA ARG A 9 -5.97 -4.21 -2.91
C ARG A 9 -5.21 -3.79 -1.66
N ARG A 10 -4.22 -4.57 -1.24
CA ARG A 10 -3.42 -4.30 -0.02
C ARG A 10 -2.56 -3.04 -0.17
N LEU A 11 -1.93 -2.84 -1.34
CA LEU A 11 -1.11 -1.65 -1.58
C LEU A 11 -1.91 -0.47 -2.12
N GLY A 12 -3.14 -0.67 -2.61
CA GLY A 12 -3.91 0.35 -3.33
C GLY A 12 -4.07 1.65 -2.56
N VAL A 13 -4.44 1.56 -1.28
CA VAL A 13 -4.59 2.74 -0.41
C VAL A 13 -3.24 3.44 -0.20
N LEU A 14 -2.17 2.71 0.10
CA LEU A 14 -0.84 3.31 0.29
C LEU A 14 -0.27 3.91 -1.00
N ALA A 15 -0.58 3.32 -2.16
CA ALA A 15 -0.14 3.80 -3.46
C ALA A 15 -0.97 4.99 -3.97
N SER A 16 -2.23 5.11 -3.59
CA SER A 16 -3.12 6.15 -4.10
C SER A 16 -3.19 7.37 -3.20
N ARG A 17 -2.76 8.51 -3.73
CA ARG A 17 -2.99 9.81 -3.09
C ARG A 17 -4.48 10.12 -2.95
N ALA A 18 -5.26 9.83 -3.98
CA ALA A 18 -6.69 10.09 -4.00
C ALA A 18 -7.43 9.26 -2.93
N ALA A 19 -7.05 7.99 -2.76
CA ALA A 19 -7.59 7.14 -1.70
C ALA A 19 -7.20 7.66 -0.31
N GLN A 20 -5.94 8.06 -0.10
CA GLN A 20 -5.51 8.66 1.19
C GLN A 20 -6.28 9.94 1.52
N ASP A 21 -6.48 10.81 0.52
CA ASP A 21 -7.25 12.03 0.72
C ASP A 21 -8.71 11.75 1.06
N ARG A 22 -9.30 10.69 0.48
CA ARG A 22 -10.69 10.31 0.73
C ARG A 22 -10.87 9.59 2.07
N TYR A 23 -10.08 8.56 2.33
CA TYR A 23 -10.28 7.64 3.44
C TYR A 23 -9.51 8.01 4.71
N MET A 24 -8.51 8.91 4.61
CA MET A 24 -7.76 9.40 5.77
C MET A 24 -8.07 10.88 6.00
N VAL A 25 -7.64 11.76 5.08
CA VAL A 25 -7.63 13.21 5.34
C VAL A 25 -9.03 13.82 5.42
N ASN A 26 -9.90 13.48 4.46
CA ASN A 26 -11.27 13.99 4.37
C ASN A 26 -12.32 12.93 4.70
N ALA A 27 -11.93 11.89 5.45
CA ALA A 27 -12.81 10.78 5.73
C ALA A 27 -14.05 11.18 6.54
N THR A 28 -15.16 10.55 6.22
CA THR A 28 -16.36 10.55 7.05
C THR A 28 -16.31 9.39 8.04
N SER A 29 -17.20 9.37 9.04
CA SER A 29 -17.26 8.28 10.02
C SER A 29 -17.39 6.88 9.40
N ASP A 30 -17.98 6.81 8.20
CA ASP A 30 -18.37 5.56 7.55
C ASP A 30 -17.36 5.12 6.49
N GLN A 31 -16.41 5.99 6.14
CA GLN A 31 -15.42 5.79 5.08
C GLN A 31 -13.99 6.02 5.60
N TYR A 32 -13.78 5.90 6.91
CA TYR A 32 -12.51 6.18 7.54
C TYR A 32 -11.60 4.94 7.56
N LEU A 33 -10.31 5.16 7.27
CA LEU A 33 -9.24 4.17 7.34
C LEU A 33 -8.04 4.77 8.07
N LEU A 34 -7.51 4.06 9.06
CA LEU A 34 -6.34 4.48 9.83
C LEU A 34 -5.06 4.31 9.00
N PRO A 35 -4.09 5.24 9.08
CA PRO A 35 -2.78 5.04 8.45
C PRO A 35 -2.11 3.72 8.82
N VAL A 36 -2.31 3.23 10.06
CA VAL A 36 -1.77 1.93 10.51
C VAL A 36 -2.37 0.74 9.73
N GLU A 37 -3.60 0.85 9.24
CA GLU A 37 -4.23 -0.21 8.43
C GLU A 37 -3.53 -0.31 7.07
N ALA A 38 -3.23 0.81 6.41
CA ALA A 38 -2.45 0.83 5.17
C ALA A 38 -1.01 0.30 5.37
N ILE A 39 -0.39 0.58 6.52
CA ILE A 39 0.93 0.03 6.90
C ILE A 39 0.83 -1.49 7.12
N ASN A 40 -0.20 -1.98 7.81
CA ASN A 40 -0.41 -3.41 8.05
C ASN A 40 -0.60 -4.17 6.73
N ASP A 41 -1.40 -3.62 5.81
CA ASP A 41 -1.61 -4.23 4.49
C ASP A 41 -0.31 -4.31 3.68
N ALA A 42 0.51 -3.25 3.73
CA ALA A 42 1.84 -3.25 3.10
C ALA A 42 2.78 -4.29 3.73
N GLN A 43 2.75 -4.45 5.06
CA GLN A 43 3.52 -5.49 5.76
C GLN A 43 3.08 -6.89 5.35
N ASP A 44 1.78 -7.13 5.14
CA ASP A 44 1.27 -8.42 4.72
C ASP A 44 1.79 -8.81 3.33
N VAL A 45 1.91 -7.84 2.42
CA VAL A 45 2.56 -8.02 1.11
C VAL A 45 4.04 -8.39 1.26
N ILE A 46 4.76 -7.77 2.19
CA ILE A 46 6.16 -8.10 2.47
C ILE A 46 6.28 -9.50 3.08
N ARG A 47 5.42 -9.86 4.04
CA ARG A 47 5.40 -11.19 4.68
C ARG A 47 5.06 -12.32 3.71
N ALA A 48 4.39 -12.02 2.60
CA ALA A 48 4.14 -12.98 1.52
C ALA A 48 5.45 -13.49 0.88
N LEU A 49 6.54 -12.71 0.90
CA LEU A 49 7.86 -13.13 0.42
C LEU A 49 8.46 -14.27 1.26
N SER A 50 8.19 -14.28 2.57
CA SER A 50 8.67 -15.30 3.49
C SER A 50 7.69 -16.45 3.70
N GLY A 51 6.55 -16.45 2.99
CA GLY A 51 5.49 -17.46 3.14
C GLY A 51 4.82 -17.44 4.52
N SER A 52 4.96 -16.35 5.27
CA SER A 52 4.48 -16.20 6.65
C SER A 52 3.36 -15.16 6.78
N GLY A 53 2.80 -14.70 5.66
CA GLY A 53 1.75 -13.69 5.59
C GLY A 53 0.36 -14.29 5.31
N PRO A 54 -0.71 -13.48 5.47
CA PRO A 54 -2.08 -13.89 5.14
C PRO A 54 -2.32 -14.00 3.63
N ILE A 55 -1.50 -13.32 2.83
CA ILE A 55 -1.43 -13.51 1.40
C ILE A 55 -0.74 -14.85 1.17
N SER A 56 -1.46 -15.79 0.54
CA SER A 56 -0.90 -17.08 0.11
C SER A 56 0.46 -16.81 -0.52
N ALA A 57 1.49 -17.52 -0.04
CA ALA A 57 2.88 -17.32 -0.45
C ALA A 57 2.96 -17.06 -1.96
N LEU A 58 3.85 -16.16 -2.40
CA LEU A 58 4.00 -15.76 -3.82
C LEU A 58 4.46 -16.93 -4.74
N GLU A 59 4.30 -18.17 -4.29
CA GLU A 59 4.33 -19.40 -5.06
C GLU A 59 3.31 -19.31 -6.21
N GLY A 60 3.82 -19.35 -7.45
CA GLY A 60 3.01 -19.19 -8.66
C GLY A 60 3.00 -17.77 -9.25
N MET A 61 3.59 -16.76 -8.59
CA MET A 61 3.83 -15.46 -9.25
C MET A 61 4.95 -15.55 -10.27
N GLU A 62 4.81 -14.78 -11.35
CA GLU A 62 5.87 -14.55 -12.30
C GLU A 62 7.10 -13.90 -11.63
N SER A 63 8.32 -14.22 -12.11
CA SER A 63 9.58 -13.71 -11.53
C SER A 63 9.57 -12.19 -11.38
N LYS A 64 9.09 -11.47 -12.41
CA LYS A 64 9.03 -10.01 -12.41
C LYS A 64 8.16 -9.46 -11.29
N ALA A 65 7.02 -10.09 -11.03
CA ALA A 65 6.11 -9.62 -10.02
C ALA A 65 6.66 -9.89 -8.60
N ARG A 66 7.41 -11.00 -8.42
CA ARG A 66 8.16 -11.24 -7.19
C ARG A 66 9.30 -10.22 -6.99
N GLU A 67 10.02 -9.88 -8.05
CA GLU A 67 11.08 -8.84 -8.03
C GLU A 67 10.51 -7.46 -7.65
N ALA A 68 9.33 -7.12 -8.16
CA ALA A 68 8.63 -5.88 -7.79
C ALA A 68 8.34 -5.82 -6.28
N VAL A 69 7.79 -6.89 -5.71
CA VAL A 69 7.52 -6.99 -4.27
C VAL A 69 8.82 -6.97 -3.45
N GLN A 70 9.92 -7.57 -3.95
CA GLN A 70 11.23 -7.49 -3.31
C GLN A 70 11.79 -6.06 -3.30
N LYS A 71 11.66 -5.31 -4.41
CA LYS A 71 12.06 -3.90 -4.46
C LYS A 71 11.24 -3.06 -3.49
N PHE A 72 9.93 -3.30 -3.41
CA PHE A 72 9.07 -2.67 -2.42
C PHE A 72 9.52 -2.97 -0.99
N ALA A 73 9.82 -4.23 -0.67
CA ALA A 73 10.33 -4.63 0.64
C ALA A 73 11.68 -3.98 0.98
N LEU A 74 12.54 -3.72 0.00
CA LEU A 74 13.80 -2.99 0.21
C LEU A 74 13.54 -1.51 0.53
N ALA A 75 12.63 -0.86 -0.20
CA ALA A 75 12.20 0.51 0.10
C ALA A 75 11.51 0.60 1.47
N TRP A 76 10.73 -0.41 1.86
CA TRP A 76 10.15 -0.46 3.19
C TRP A 76 11.21 -0.43 4.30
N ARG A 77 12.26 -1.24 4.16
CA ARG A 77 13.34 -1.33 5.16
C ARG A 77 14.12 -0.03 5.33
N SER A 78 14.19 0.83 4.31
CA SER A 78 14.84 2.14 4.48
C SER A 78 14.00 3.08 5.35
N GLU A 79 12.68 2.90 5.36
CA GLU A 79 11.74 3.75 6.11
C GLU A 79 11.27 3.14 7.43
N GLU A 80 11.57 1.86 7.70
CA GLU A 80 11.01 1.08 8.83
C GLU A 80 11.18 1.79 10.19
N ASN A 81 12.34 2.37 10.45
CA ASN A 81 12.63 3.09 11.70
C ASN A 81 11.87 4.41 11.86
N GLN A 82 11.20 4.89 10.81
CA GLN A 82 10.39 6.11 10.82
C GLN A 82 8.90 5.83 10.94
N ILE A 83 8.46 4.57 10.84
CA ILE A 83 7.03 4.21 10.78
C ILE A 83 6.28 4.68 12.02
N ASP A 84 6.78 4.37 13.21
CA ASP A 84 6.10 4.76 14.45
C ASP A 84 5.98 6.28 14.56
N ALA A 85 7.06 7.01 14.27
CA ALA A 85 7.07 8.47 14.28
C ALA A 85 6.14 9.09 13.23
N MET A 86 5.99 8.47 12.06
CA MET A 86 5.03 8.90 11.04
C MET A 86 3.58 8.76 11.53
N LEU A 87 3.26 7.66 12.20
CA LEU A 87 1.89 7.35 12.65
C LEU A 87 1.41 8.27 13.79
N GLU A 88 2.32 8.99 14.44
CA GLU A 88 1.99 10.02 15.44
C GLU A 88 1.62 11.38 14.82
N LEU A 89 1.87 11.58 13.52
CA LEU A 89 1.59 12.85 12.84
C LEU A 89 0.09 13.04 12.58
N PRO A 90 -0.40 14.29 12.55
CA PRO A 90 -1.70 14.62 11.96
C PRO A 90 -1.81 14.06 10.53
N TRP A 91 -2.97 13.52 10.15
CA TRP A 91 -3.10 12.79 8.89
C TRP A 91 -2.87 13.66 7.65
N ASP A 92 -3.29 14.93 7.70
CA ASP A 92 -3.02 15.88 6.64
C ASP A 92 -1.51 16.12 6.51
N GLU A 93 -0.79 16.29 7.61
CA GLU A 93 0.67 16.42 7.62
C GLU A 93 1.38 15.16 7.13
N LEU A 94 0.95 13.97 7.60
CA LEU A 94 1.44 12.68 7.15
C LEU A 94 1.30 12.53 5.63
N VAL A 95 0.08 12.74 5.12
CA VAL A 95 -0.24 12.47 3.72
C VAL A 95 0.32 13.56 2.81
N LEU A 96 0.28 14.85 3.18
CA LEU A 96 0.70 16.01 2.36
C LEU A 96 2.19 16.32 2.43
N ARG A 97 2.85 16.13 3.57
CA ARG A 97 4.16 16.74 3.82
C ARG A 97 5.23 15.75 4.25
N ASN A 98 4.86 14.60 4.81
CA ASN A 98 5.84 13.64 5.30
C ASN A 98 6.57 12.94 4.14
N GLN A 99 7.88 13.14 4.07
CA GLN A 99 8.74 12.59 3.02
C GLN A 99 8.82 11.05 3.04
N HIS A 100 8.78 10.44 4.22
CA HIS A 100 8.89 8.98 4.40
C HIS A 100 7.60 8.30 3.92
N TRP A 101 6.44 8.87 4.24
CA TRP A 101 5.15 8.44 3.70
C TRP A 101 5.10 8.57 2.17
N HIS A 102 5.63 9.67 1.62
CA HIS A 102 5.71 9.87 0.18
C HIS A 102 6.62 8.84 -0.50
N ALA A 103 7.74 8.49 0.13
CA ALA A 103 8.64 7.45 -0.36
C ALA A 103 7.94 6.08 -0.38
N LEU A 104 7.24 5.70 0.69
CA LEU A 104 6.46 4.47 0.75
C LEU A 104 5.35 4.43 -0.30
N ARG A 105 4.61 5.54 -0.47
CA ARG A 105 3.59 5.66 -1.52
C ARG A 105 4.19 5.48 -2.92
N GLY A 106 5.31 6.13 -3.21
CA GLY A 106 6.00 6.00 -4.49
C GLY A 106 6.49 4.57 -4.75
N ALA A 107 7.06 3.92 -3.74
CA ALA A 107 7.48 2.52 -3.83
C ALA A 107 6.29 1.58 -4.06
N ALA A 108 5.17 1.80 -3.38
CA ALA A 108 3.94 1.03 -3.58
C ALA A 108 3.39 1.21 -5.01
N GLN A 109 3.35 2.45 -5.53
CA GLN A 109 2.94 2.73 -6.91
C GLN A 109 3.81 1.98 -7.93
N LEU A 110 5.13 2.03 -7.78
CA LEU A 110 6.06 1.33 -8.67
C LEU A 110 5.85 -0.18 -8.62
N CYS A 111 5.66 -0.74 -7.42
CA CYS A 111 5.32 -2.16 -7.26
C CYS A 111 4.06 -2.53 -8.04
N LEU A 112 2.98 -1.77 -7.88
CA LEU A 112 1.71 -2.01 -8.57
C LEU A 112 1.83 -1.94 -10.09
N VAL A 113 2.61 -0.98 -10.62
CA VAL A 113 2.89 -0.88 -12.05
C VAL A 113 3.65 -2.12 -12.54
N GLU A 114 4.70 -2.55 -11.83
CA GLU A 114 5.53 -3.69 -12.24
C GLU A 114 4.78 -5.04 -12.19
N ILE A 115 3.79 -5.20 -11.29
CA ILE A 115 2.94 -6.40 -11.24
C ILE A 115 1.75 -6.33 -12.22
N GLY A 116 1.55 -5.21 -12.92
CA GLY A 116 0.46 -5.03 -13.88
C GLY A 116 -0.91 -4.72 -13.26
N PHE A 117 -0.96 -4.18 -12.05
CA PHE A 117 -2.21 -3.78 -11.40
C PHE A 117 -2.68 -2.40 -11.89
N ASP A 118 -3.93 -2.30 -12.33
CA ASP A 118 -4.54 -1.03 -12.77
C ASP A 118 -5.06 -0.23 -11.56
N LEU A 119 -4.17 0.56 -10.96
CA LEU A 119 -4.51 1.42 -9.83
C LEU A 119 -5.63 2.41 -10.17
N ALA A 120 -5.66 2.94 -11.40
CA ALA A 120 -6.66 3.94 -11.79
C ALA A 120 -8.06 3.31 -11.95
N GLN A 121 -8.14 2.07 -12.44
CA GLN A 121 -9.39 1.33 -12.45
C GLN A 121 -9.85 0.98 -11.03
N TRP A 122 -8.95 0.50 -10.17
CA TRP A 122 -9.28 0.24 -8.77
C TRP A 122 -9.78 1.49 -8.05
N GLU A 123 -9.13 2.64 -8.23
CA GLU A 123 -9.57 3.93 -7.67
C GLU A 123 -11.00 4.27 -8.11
N ARG A 124 -11.35 4.03 -9.39
CA ARG A 124 -12.71 4.25 -9.89
C ARG A 124 -13.71 3.32 -9.21
N ASP A 125 -13.38 2.04 -9.09
CA ASP A 125 -14.27 1.03 -8.51
C ASP A 125 -14.52 1.30 -7.02
N GLU A 126 -13.49 1.64 -6.25
CA GLU A 126 -13.62 2.04 -4.84
C GLU A 126 -14.41 3.34 -4.65
N SER A 127 -14.39 4.23 -5.65
CA SER A 127 -15.20 5.47 -5.63
C SER A 127 -16.70 5.23 -5.83
N TYR A 128 -17.08 4.07 -6.39
CA TYR A 128 -18.47 3.72 -6.65
C TYR A 128 -19.11 2.88 -5.54
N VAL A 129 -18.30 2.30 -4.65
CA VAL A 129 -18.75 1.41 -3.57
C VAL A 129 -18.91 2.14 -2.24
N ALA A 130 -18.34 3.34 -2.10
CA ALA A 130 -18.40 4.20 -0.91
C ALA A 130 -19.50 5.27 -1.03
#